data_AF-A0A1G3QZA2-F1
#
_entry.id   AF-A0A1G3QZA2-F1
#
_cell.length_a   1.000
_cell.length_b   1.000
_cell.length_c   1.000
_cell.angle_alpha   90.00
_cell.angle_beta   90.00
_cell.angle_gamma   90.00
#
_symmetry.space_group_name_H-M   'P 1'
#
loop_
_entity.id
_entity.type
_entity.pdbx_description
1 polymer ?
#
loop_
_entity_poly.entity_id
_entity_poly.type
_entity_poly.pdbx_seq_one_letter_code
_entity_poly.pdbx_strand_id
1 'polypeptide(L)' 'MVLSVGILPEPGTADLAGMLGLTLNAHGFLASAHPAAGVWACGTCLEPQSIPDSMASSRAVALEMAGRGA' A
#
# COMPACT_ATOMS: atom_id res chain seq x y z
N MET A 1 25.73 -17.43 -12.17
CA MET A 1 24.72 -16.43 -12.56
C MET A 1 23.62 -16.44 -11.50
N VAL A 2 23.05 -15.28 -11.14
CA VAL A 2 22.03 -15.15 -10.08
C VAL A 2 20.85 -14.36 -10.63
N LEU A 3 19.62 -14.80 -10.34
CA LEU A 3 18.38 -14.14 -10.75
C LEU A 3 17.93 -13.13 -9.69
N SER A 4 17.76 -11.87 -10.09
CA SER A 4 17.17 -10.82 -9.25
C SER A 4 15.66 -10.79 -9.48
N VAL A 5 14.89 -11.40 -8.60
CA VAL A 5 13.43 -11.49 -8.72
C VAL A 5 12.76 -10.16 -8.36
N GLY A 6 11.59 -9.90 -8.95
CA GLY A 6 10.75 -8.74 -8.64
C GLY A 6 9.92 -8.94 -7.37
N ILE A 7 9.24 -7.88 -6.95
CA ILE A 7 8.28 -7.88 -5.85
C ILE A 7 6.88 -8.11 -6.42
N LEU A 8 6.13 -9.05 -5.83
CA LEU A 8 4.73 -9.32 -6.14
C LEU A 8 3.87 -9.03 -4.90
N PRO A 9 2.57 -8.76 -5.08
CA PRO A 9 1.65 -8.65 -3.97
C PRO A 9 1.63 -9.93 -3.13
N GLU A 10 1.46 -9.79 -1.81
CA GLU A 10 1.28 -10.93 -0.93
C GLU A 10 0.00 -11.70 -1.31
N PRO A 11 -0.01 -13.05 -1.27
CA PRO A 11 -1.18 -13.85 -1.68
C PRO A 11 -2.49 -13.47 -0.96
N GLY A 12 -2.40 -13.02 0.30
CA GLY A 12 -3.54 -12.59 1.11
C GLY A 12 -4.02 -11.16 0.85
N THR A 13 -3.36 -10.40 -0.05
CA THR A 13 -3.69 -8.99 -0.31
C THR A 13 -5.12 -8.82 -0.82
N ALA A 14 -5.61 -9.75 -1.66
CA ALA A 14 -6.97 -9.70 -2.19
C ALA A 14 -8.03 -9.97 -1.12
N ASP A 15 -7.81 -10.96 -0.27
CA ASP A 15 -8.70 -11.26 0.84
C ASP A 15 -8.75 -10.10 1.84
N LEU A 16 -7.58 -9.53 2.15
CA LEU A 16 -7.48 -8.35 3.01
C LEU A 16 -8.20 -7.14 2.42
N ALA A 17 -8.04 -6.90 1.11
CA ALA A 17 -8.75 -5.84 0.42
C ALA A 17 -10.28 -6.05 0.49
N GLY A 18 -10.76 -7.28 0.29
CA GLY A 18 -12.18 -7.63 0.45
C GLY A 18 -12.71 -7.39 1.87
N MET A 19 -11.96 -7.77 2.90
CA MET A 19 -12.34 -7.55 4.30
C MET A 19 -12.40 -6.07 4.68
N LEU A 20 -11.51 -5.24 4.11
CA LEU A 20 -11.40 -3.81 4.41
C LEU A 20 -12.18 -2.93 3.43
N GLY A 21 -12.83 -3.51 2.42
CA GLY A 21 -13.53 -2.76 1.36
C GLY A 21 -12.59 -1.94 0.46
N LEU A 22 -11.34 -2.36 0.32
CA LEU A 22 -10.34 -1.73 -0.55
C LEU A 22 -10.36 -2.35 -1.95
N THR A 23 -9.88 -1.59 -2.93
CA THR A 23 -9.75 -2.04 -4.32
C THR A 23 -8.30 -2.38 -4.65
N LEU A 24 -8.10 -3.32 -5.58
CA LEU A 24 -6.78 -3.63 -6.14
C LEU A 24 -6.56 -2.94 -7.48
N ASN A 25 -5.30 -2.66 -7.82
CA ASN A 25 -4.90 -2.21 -9.15
C ASN A 25 -4.78 -3.40 -10.13
N ALA A 26 -4.49 -3.11 -11.40
CA ALA A 26 -4.35 -4.12 -12.45
C ALA A 26 -3.22 -5.13 -12.21
N HIS A 27 -2.30 -4.84 -11.29
CA HIS A 27 -1.17 -5.68 -10.92
C HIS A 27 -1.41 -6.46 -9.61
N GLY A 28 -2.58 -6.31 -8.99
CA GLY A 28 -2.95 -7.00 -7.75
C GLY A 28 -2.46 -6.33 -6.46
N PHE A 29 -1.84 -5.15 -6.54
CA PHE A 29 -1.51 -4.35 -5.35
C PHE A 29 -2.72 -3.55 -4.88
N LEU A 30 -2.68 -3.05 -3.64
CA LEU A 30 -3.71 -2.14 -3.15
C LEU A 30 -3.71 -0.86 -4.01
N ALA A 31 -4.87 -0.50 -4.57
CA ALA A 31 -5.01 0.75 -5.28
C ALA A 31 -4.98 1.90 -4.27
N SER A 32 -4.11 2.89 -4.49
CA SER A 32 -4.02 4.09 -3.64
C SER A 32 -5.24 4.99 -3.88
N ALA A 33 -6.38 4.63 -3.31
CA ALA A 33 -7.47 5.57 -3.14
C ALA A 33 -7.35 6.08 -1.69
N HIS A 34 -7.05 7.38 -1.56
CA HIS A 34 -7.44 8.24 -0.45
C HIS A 34 -8.51 7.60 0.48
N PRO A 35 -8.36 7.71 1.83
CA PRO A 35 -8.86 6.74 2.80
C PRO A 35 -10.22 6.15 2.45
N ALA A 36 -10.19 4.93 1.94
CA ALA A 36 -11.40 4.12 1.88
C ALA A 36 -11.66 3.59 3.29
N ALA A 37 -12.83 3.93 3.84
CA ALA A 37 -13.29 3.45 5.15
C ALA A 37 -12.36 3.77 6.34
N GLY A 38 -11.59 4.86 6.29
CA GLY A 38 -10.66 5.21 7.38
C GLY A 38 -9.46 4.25 7.49
N VAL A 39 -9.12 3.58 6.39
CA VAL A 39 -7.92 2.76 6.26
C VAL A 39 -6.98 3.44 5.29
N TRP A 40 -5.69 3.41 5.61
CA TRP A 40 -4.65 3.95 4.77
C TRP A 40 -3.54 2.93 4.55
N ALA A 41 -2.96 2.96 3.36
CA ALA A 41 -1.93 2.04 2.91
C ALA A 41 -0.69 2.82 2.48
N CYS A 42 0.49 2.26 2.70
CA CYS A 42 1.78 2.83 2.32
C CYS A 42 2.83 1.72 2.12
N GLY A 43 3.93 2.05 1.43
CA GLY A 43 5.02 1.11 1.17
C GLY A 43 4.71 0.12 0.05
N THR A 44 5.31 -1.07 0.16
CA THR A 44 5.34 -2.07 -0.91
C THR A 44 3.99 -2.73 -1.21
N CYS A 45 2.97 -2.50 -0.39
CA CYS A 45 1.62 -3.01 -0.62
C CYS A 45 0.87 -2.25 -1.74
N LEU A 46 1.34 -1.05 -2.09
CA LEU A 46 0.80 -0.24 -3.19
C LEU A 46 1.50 -0.52 -4.52
N GLU A 47 2.82 -0.69 -4.46
CA GLU A 47 3.69 -0.92 -5.62
C GLU A 47 5.09 -1.35 -5.16
N PRO A 48 5.94 -1.93 -6.02
CA PRO A 48 7.34 -2.17 -5.68
C PRO A 48 8.08 -0.86 -5.38
N GLN A 49 8.54 -0.70 -4.14
CA GLN A 49 9.22 0.51 -3.67
C GLN A 49 10.57 0.16 -3.04
N SER A 50 11.51 1.11 -3.06
CA SER A 50 12.73 1.01 -2.27
C SER A 50 12.43 1.25 -0.78
N ILE A 51 13.38 0.89 0.10
CA ILE A 51 13.24 1.15 1.54
C ILE A 51 13.10 2.67 1.82
N PRO A 52 13.95 3.57 1.26
CA PRO A 52 13.77 5.01 1.44
C PRO A 52 12.40 5.52 0.98
N ASP A 53 11.91 5.05 -0.16
CA ASP A 53 10.61 5.47 -0.70
C ASP A 53 9.45 4.99 0.18
N SER A 54 9.53 3.75 0.66
CA SER A 54 8.56 3.18 1.61
C SER A 54 8.52 3.98 2.92
N MET A 55 9.66 4.43 3.42
CA MET A 55 9.75 5.29 4.60
C MET A 55 9.14 6.68 4.34
N ALA A 56 9.38 7.25 3.16
CA ALA A 56 8.81 8.54 2.78
C ALA A 56 7.28 8.48 2.63
N SER A 57 6.76 7.46 1.93
CA SER A 57 5.32 7.25 1.76
C SER A 57 4.62 7.00 3.10
N SER A 58 5.22 6.21 3.99
CA SER A 58 4.69 5.97 5.34
C SER A 58 4.55 7.26 6.15
N ARG A 59 5.54 8.16 6.08
CA ARG A 59 5.50 9.47 6.77
C ARG A 59 4.44 10.38 6.19
N ALA A 60 4.33 10.42 4.86
CA ALA A 60 3.31 11.23 4.18
C ALA A 60 1.90 10.80 4.61
N VAL A 61 1.65 9.49 4.62
CA VAL A 61 0.40 8.93 5.13
C VAL A 61 0.21 9.29 6.60
N ALA A 62 1.18 9.06 7.49
CA ALA A 62 1.04 9.42 8.91
C ALA A 62 0.66 10.90 9.16
N LEU A 63 1.20 11.83 8.37
CA LEU A 63 0.84 13.24 8.43
C LEU A 63 -0.60 13.49 7.93
N GLU A 64 -1.02 12.81 6.86
CA GLU A 64 -2.40 12.87 6.37
C GLU A 64 -3.39 12.35 7.43
N MET A 65 -3.03 11.28 8.17
CA MET A 65 -3.86 10.74 9.27
C MET A 65 -4.11 11.82 10.31
N ALA A 66 -3.02 12.45 10.75
CA ALA A 66 -3.03 13.40 11.83
C ALA A 66 -3.78 14.68 11.45
N GLY A 67 -3.62 15.14 10.20
CA GLY A 67 -4.31 16.33 9.68
C GLY A 67 -5.82 16.17 9.50
N ARG A 68 -6.32 14.93 9.35
CA ARG A 68 -7.77 14.64 9.24
C ARG A 68 -8.48 14.51 10.58
N GLY A 69 -7.75 14.47 11.69
CA GLY A 69 -8.29 14.41 13.06
C GLY A 69 -8.42 15.77 13.75
N ALA A 70 -8.19 16.88 13.03
CA ALA A 70 -8.27 18.26 13.51
C ALA A 70 -9.45 19.02 12.90
#